data_AF-A0A933DXB5-F1
#
_entry.id   AF-A0A933DXB5-F1
#
_cell.length_a   1.000
_cell.length_b   1.000
_cell.length_c   1.000
_cell.angle_alpha   90.00
_cell.angle_beta   90.00
_cell.angle_gamma   90.00
#
_symmetry.space_group_name_H-M   'P 1'
#
loop_
_entity.id
_entity.type
_entity.pdbx_description
1 polymer ?
#
loop_
_entity_poly.entity_id
_entity_poly.type
_entity_poly.pdbx_seq_one_letter_code
_entity_poly.pdbx_strand_id
1 'polypeptide(L)'
;MRSTRDVREDVLPAETAAMKVPPRNRWQVLLVEYELLDAYWSQLHQRVWMSGLVLVGLSMVGLTFLAVVMEPGEVESRRIISLIGAVASLLTVGWWLLLRRIFTAQRVAEYRRDEIEREMGMRSGLYLTFLRQSRLFVSRRSGTLARQLGEGDQELESDLKEFAASAESRPWLPRLMAERWVWLLMPWVLLLAWAGLYTLKAGTLTF
;
A
#
# COMPACT_ATOMS: atom_id res chain seq x y z
N MET A 1 -15.72 -9.99 -59.62
CA MET A 1 -15.13 -8.72 -59.14
C MET A 1 -16.14 -8.00 -58.27
N ARG A 2 -15.87 -7.88 -56.96
CA ARG A 2 -16.66 -7.09 -56.00
C ARG A 2 -15.69 -6.42 -55.02
N SER A 3 -15.92 -5.13 -54.80
CA SER A 3 -15.07 -4.14 -54.12
C SER A 3 -14.90 -4.43 -52.62
N THR A 4 -13.67 -4.31 -52.12
CA THR A 4 -13.27 -4.39 -50.70
C THR A 4 -13.25 -2.99 -50.06
N ARG A 5 -14.38 -2.31 -50.02
CA ARG A 5 -14.57 -1.04 -49.33
C ARG A 5 -15.95 -1.09 -48.72
N ASP A 6 -16.02 -1.46 -47.44
CA ASP A 6 -17.10 -1.18 -46.48
C ASP A 6 -16.94 -2.07 -45.25
N VAL A 7 -15.84 -1.90 -44.51
CA VAL A 7 -15.79 -2.20 -43.07
C VAL A 7 -14.75 -1.25 -42.48
N ARG A 8 -15.22 -0.21 -41.79
CA ARG A 8 -14.60 0.51 -40.64
C ARG A 8 -14.96 2.00 -40.65
N GLU A 9 -16.26 2.28 -40.75
CA GLU A 9 -16.83 3.48 -40.14
C GLU A 9 -17.18 3.11 -38.70
N ASP A 10 -16.23 3.36 -37.79
CA ASP A 10 -16.47 3.49 -36.34
C ASP A 10 -15.19 4.08 -35.74
N VAL A 11 -14.86 5.29 -36.18
CA VAL A 11 -13.90 6.15 -35.49
C VAL A 11 -14.73 7.04 -34.59
N LEU A 12 -14.78 6.64 -33.31
CA LEU A 12 -15.45 7.36 -32.23
C LEU A 12 -15.03 8.84 -32.22
N PRO A 13 -15.97 9.80 -32.29
CA PRO A 13 -15.69 11.24 -32.30
C PRO A 13 -15.31 11.80 -30.91
N ALA A 14 -14.70 10.97 -30.06
CA ALA A 14 -14.33 11.32 -28.68
C ALA A 14 -12.86 11.74 -28.55
N GLU A 15 -11.98 11.38 -29.49
CA GLU A 15 -10.54 11.67 -29.40
C GLU A 15 -10.15 13.02 -30.03
N THR A 16 -10.96 13.60 -30.93
CA THR A 16 -10.67 14.88 -31.58
C THR A 16 -11.24 16.11 -30.86
N ALA A 17 -12.05 15.93 -29.81
CA ALA A 17 -12.53 17.02 -28.95
C ALA A 17 -11.52 17.43 -27.85
N ALA A 18 -10.37 16.74 -27.74
CA ALA A 18 -9.33 17.04 -26.76
C ALA A 18 -8.37 18.18 -27.18
N MET A 19 -8.53 18.76 -28.38
CA MET A 19 -7.77 19.93 -28.83
C MET A 19 -8.61 21.20 -28.79
N LYS A 20 -8.71 21.82 -27.60
CA LYS A 20 -8.85 23.28 -27.42
C LYS A 20 -8.97 23.57 -25.92
N VAL A 21 -7.92 24.21 -25.37
CA VAL A 21 -7.88 25.00 -24.12
C VAL A 21 -8.64 24.38 -22.93
N PRO A 22 -7.95 23.83 -21.90
CA PRO A 22 -8.65 23.18 -20.80
C PRO A 22 -9.58 24.19 -20.11
N PRO A 23 -10.89 23.93 -19.98
CA PRO A 23 -11.77 24.82 -19.26
C PRO A 23 -11.28 24.87 -17.82
N ARG A 24 -11.23 26.07 -17.24
CA ARG A 24 -10.82 26.36 -15.86
C ARG A 24 -11.44 25.40 -14.81
N ASN A 25 -12.57 24.79 -15.15
CA ASN A 25 -13.30 23.80 -14.37
C ASN A 25 -12.67 22.39 -14.36
N ARG A 26 -11.98 21.94 -15.42
CA ARG A 26 -11.41 20.57 -15.47
C ARG A 26 -10.26 20.40 -14.48
N TRP A 27 -9.38 21.40 -14.38
CA TRP A 27 -8.30 21.43 -13.39
C TRP A 27 -8.83 21.41 -11.97
N GLN A 28 -9.88 22.21 -11.68
CA GLN A 28 -10.52 22.21 -10.36
C GLN A 28 -11.15 20.85 -10.03
N VAL A 29 -11.82 20.21 -11.00
CA VAL A 29 -12.39 18.87 -10.80
C VAL A 29 -11.31 17.83 -10.51
N LEU A 30 -10.20 17.85 -11.24
CA LEU A 30 -9.08 16.93 -11.01
C LEU A 30 -8.40 17.17 -9.65
N LEU A 31 -8.30 18.43 -9.22
CA LEU A 31 -7.72 18.79 -7.93
C LEU A 31 -8.62 18.35 -6.77
N VAL A 32 -9.94 18.51 -6.92
CA VAL A 32 -10.93 17.98 -5.96
C VAL A 32 -10.93 16.46 -5.94
N GLU A 33 -10.84 15.78 -7.09
CA GLU A 33 -10.73 14.31 -7.17
C GLU A 33 -9.46 13.83 -6.44
N TYR A 34 -8.34 14.54 -6.61
CA TYR A 34 -7.08 14.28 -5.94
C TYR A 34 -7.17 14.46 -4.42
N GLU A 35 -7.74 15.57 -3.93
CA GLU A 35 -7.93 15.81 -2.49
C GLU A 35 -8.84 14.75 -1.84
N LEU A 36 -9.91 14.35 -2.54
CA LEU A 36 -10.80 13.28 -2.08
C LEU A 36 -10.08 11.93 -2.02
N LEU A 37 -9.22 11.62 -2.99
CA LEU A 37 -8.39 10.41 -3.01
C LEU A 37 -7.40 10.39 -1.85
N ASP A 38 -6.77 11.52 -1.53
CA ASP A 38 -5.80 11.63 -0.44
C ASP A 38 -6.48 11.53 0.94
N ALA A 39 -7.63 12.19 1.11
CA ALA A 39 -8.47 12.07 2.30
C ALA A 39 -8.98 10.63 2.48
N TYR A 40 -9.43 9.97 1.42
CA TYR A 40 -9.81 8.57 1.45
C TYR A 40 -8.65 7.67 1.88
N TRP A 41 -7.45 7.94 1.36
CA TRP A 41 -6.23 7.21 1.68
C TRP A 41 -5.87 7.28 3.16
N SER A 42 -5.84 8.49 3.73
CA SER A 42 -5.53 8.70 5.15
C SER A 42 -6.54 7.99 6.07
N GLN A 43 -7.83 8.09 5.77
CA GLN A 43 -8.88 7.40 6.52
C GLN A 43 -8.73 5.87 6.44
N LEU A 44 -8.44 5.35 5.27
CA LEU A 44 -8.31 3.91 5.05
C LEU A 44 -7.07 3.37 5.79
N HIS A 45 -5.96 4.10 5.72
CA HIS A 45 -4.75 3.81 6.48
C HIS A 45 -5.01 3.81 7.99
N GLN A 46 -5.69 4.82 8.52
CA GLN A 46 -6.06 4.90 9.93
C GLN A 46 -6.93 3.71 10.36
N ARG A 47 -7.92 3.31 9.55
CA ARG A 47 -8.76 2.14 9.85
C ARG A 47 -7.96 0.85 9.92
N VAL A 48 -7.01 0.65 9.01
CA VAL A 48 -6.10 -0.51 9.02
C VAL A 48 -5.29 -0.52 10.31
N TRP A 49 -4.66 0.60 10.65
CA TRP A 49 -3.86 0.73 11.88
C TRP A 49 -4.67 0.48 13.14
N MET A 50 -5.84 1.11 13.28
CA MET A 50 -6.70 0.92 14.46
C MET A 50 -7.18 -0.53 14.58
N SER A 51 -7.60 -1.15 13.47
CA SER A 51 -8.02 -2.56 13.49
C SER A 51 -6.87 -3.51 13.86
N GLY A 52 -5.66 -3.23 13.36
CA GLY A 52 -4.46 -4.00 13.67
C GLY A 52 -4.04 -3.87 15.13
N LEU A 53 -4.04 -2.65 15.68
CA LEU A 53 -3.73 -2.40 17.08
C LEU A 53 -4.70 -3.13 18.03
N VAL A 54 -6.00 -3.11 17.72
CA VAL A 54 -7.00 -3.84 18.50
C VAL A 54 -6.75 -5.35 18.44
N LEU A 55 -6.52 -5.89 17.24
CA LEU A 55 -6.30 -7.33 17.05
C LEU A 55 -5.03 -7.82 17.75
N VAL A 56 -3.92 -7.09 17.60
CA VAL A 56 -2.64 -7.40 18.25
C VAL A 56 -2.76 -7.26 19.77
N GLY A 57 -3.38 -6.17 20.25
CA GLY A 57 -3.58 -5.94 21.68
C GLY A 57 -4.40 -7.04 22.33
N LEU A 58 -5.54 -7.41 21.72
CA LEU A 58 -6.39 -8.49 22.22
C LEU A 58 -5.68 -9.84 22.20
N SER A 59 -4.89 -10.10 21.14
CA SER A 59 -4.10 -11.33 21.02
C SER A 59 -3.01 -11.41 22.10
N MET A 60 -2.30 -10.30 22.35
CA MET A 60 -1.29 -10.25 23.42
C MET A 60 -1.91 -10.49 24.78
N VAL A 61 -3.06 -9.87 25.10
CA VAL A 61 -3.78 -10.09 26.36
C VAL A 61 -4.23 -11.55 26.49
N GLY A 62 -4.75 -12.15 25.41
CA GLY A 62 -5.15 -13.56 25.42
C GLY A 62 -3.97 -14.51 25.64
N LEU A 63 -2.84 -14.26 24.97
CA LEU A 63 -1.62 -15.05 25.11
C LEU A 63 -1.02 -14.93 26.51
N THR A 64 -0.95 -13.72 27.09
CA THR A 64 -0.40 -13.52 28.45
C THR A 64 -1.31 -14.13 29.51
N PHE A 65 -2.63 -13.98 29.37
CA PHE A 65 -3.60 -14.61 30.26
C PHE A 65 -3.44 -16.14 30.26
N LEU A 66 -3.39 -16.78 29.08
CA LEU A 66 -3.21 -18.22 28.99
C LEU A 66 -1.82 -18.70 29.45
N ALA A 67 -0.78 -17.89 29.24
CA ALA A 67 0.57 -18.22 29.69
C ALA A 67 0.66 -18.24 31.22
N VAL A 68 0.12 -17.21 31.89
CA VAL A 68 0.32 -16.96 33.33
C VAL A 68 -0.77 -17.58 34.21
N VAL A 69 -2.03 -17.51 33.79
CA VAL A 69 -3.18 -17.85 34.66
C VAL A 69 -3.58 -19.32 34.56
N MET A 70 -3.41 -19.95 33.39
CA MET A 70 -3.84 -21.35 33.20
C MET A 70 -2.75 -22.35 33.57
N GLU A 71 -3.09 -23.30 34.42
CA GLU A 71 -2.22 -24.42 34.76
C GLU A 71 -2.01 -25.36 33.56
N PRO A 72 -0.75 -25.79 33.30
CA PRO A 72 -0.43 -26.69 32.21
C PRO A 72 -0.94 -28.11 32.51
N GLY A 73 -1.41 -28.81 31.47
CA GLY A 73 -1.70 -30.25 31.55
C GLY A 73 -3.16 -30.62 31.83
N GLU A 74 -4.00 -29.70 32.30
CA GLU A 74 -5.42 -29.99 32.48
C GLU A 74 -6.18 -30.08 31.14
N VAL A 75 -7.11 -31.03 31.06
CA VAL A 75 -7.96 -31.24 29.88
C VAL A 75 -8.84 -30.03 29.60
N GLU A 76 -9.33 -29.36 30.66
CA GLU A 76 -10.12 -28.13 30.55
C GLU A 76 -9.29 -26.97 30.01
N SER A 77 -8.07 -26.75 30.52
CA SER A 77 -7.11 -25.78 30.00
C SER A 77 -6.84 -25.96 28.50
N ARG A 78 -6.63 -27.21 28.06
CA ARG A 78 -6.42 -27.51 26.63
C ARG A 78 -7.63 -27.17 25.77
N ARG A 79 -8.85 -27.46 26.23
CA ARG A 79 -10.09 -27.10 25.51
C ARG A 79 -10.23 -25.58 25.40
N ILE A 80 -9.99 -24.86 26.49
CA ILE A 80 -10.06 -23.39 26.52
C ILE A 80 -9.03 -22.76 25.57
N ILE A 81 -7.77 -23.20 25.64
CA ILE A 81 -6.70 -22.73 24.73
C ILE A 81 -7.08 -23.02 23.27
N SER A 82 -7.60 -24.22 22.97
CA SER A 82 -7.97 -24.58 21.60
C SER A 82 -9.12 -23.72 21.06
N LEU A 83 -10.12 -23.41 21.89
CA LEU A 83 -11.28 -22.62 21.49
C LEU A 83 -10.89 -21.14 21.28
N ILE A 84 -10.16 -20.56 22.24
CA ILE A 84 -9.68 -19.17 22.13
C ILE A 84 -8.71 -19.06 20.96
N GLY A 85 -7.77 -19.99 20.83
CA GLY A 85 -6.82 -20.03 19.71
C GLY A 85 -7.51 -20.17 18.35
N ALA A 86 -8.55 -21.00 18.25
CA ALA A 86 -9.33 -21.15 17.02
C ALA A 86 -10.07 -19.85 16.65
N VAL A 87 -10.72 -19.21 17.62
CA VAL A 87 -11.41 -17.92 17.41
C VAL A 87 -10.41 -16.83 17.03
N ALA A 88 -9.29 -16.72 17.74
CA ALA A 88 -8.23 -15.76 17.44
C ALA A 88 -7.62 -15.98 16.05
N SER A 89 -7.41 -17.25 15.65
CA SER A 89 -6.93 -17.61 14.32
C SER A 89 -7.92 -17.21 13.24
N LEU A 90 -9.22 -17.47 13.45
CA LEU A 90 -10.27 -17.13 12.50
C LEU A 90 -10.43 -15.61 12.32
N LEU A 91 -10.35 -14.85 13.43
CA LEU A 91 -10.32 -13.39 13.38
C LEU A 91 -9.08 -12.87 12.65
N THR A 92 -7.91 -13.48 12.88
CA THR A 92 -6.64 -13.11 12.24
C THR A 92 -6.70 -13.36 10.72
N VAL A 93 -7.25 -14.50 10.29
CA VAL A 93 -7.47 -14.82 8.87
C VAL A 93 -8.50 -13.88 8.23
N GLY A 94 -9.60 -13.60 8.93
CA GLY A 94 -10.62 -12.65 8.47
C GLY A 94 -10.04 -11.25 8.25
N TRP A 95 -9.24 -10.78 9.20
CA TRP A 95 -8.55 -9.50 9.09
C TRP A 95 -7.53 -9.48 7.94
N TRP A 96 -6.79 -10.58 7.73
CA TRP A 96 -5.89 -10.71 6.59
C TRP A 96 -6.59 -10.64 5.23
N LEU A 97 -7.78 -11.23 5.09
CA LEU A 97 -8.58 -11.10 3.88
C LEU A 97 -9.05 -9.66 3.65
N LEU A 98 -9.44 -8.95 4.71
CA LEU A 98 -9.80 -7.53 4.62
C LEU A 98 -8.60 -6.67 4.18
N LEU A 99 -7.41 -6.93 4.73
CA LEU A 99 -6.16 -6.28 4.30
C LEU A 99 -5.89 -6.49 2.82
N ARG A 100 -6.04 -7.73 2.32
CA ARG A 100 -5.85 -8.02 0.89
C ARG A 100 -6.82 -7.24 0.01
N ARG A 101 -8.10 -7.21 0.37
CA ARG A 101 -9.12 -6.44 -0.36
C ARG A 101 -8.81 -4.95 -0.38
N ILE A 102 -8.37 -4.42 0.75
CA ILE A 102 -7.94 -3.03 0.89
C ILE A 102 -6.75 -2.74 0.00
N PHE A 103 -5.71 -3.58 -0.01
CA PHE A 103 -4.53 -3.38 -0.85
C PHE A 103 -4.85 -3.46 -2.34
N THR A 104 -5.79 -4.31 -2.76
CA THR A 104 -6.25 -4.31 -4.15
C THR A 104 -6.96 -3.00 -4.52
N ALA A 105 -7.81 -2.46 -3.64
CA ALA A 105 -8.47 -1.18 -3.86
C ALA A 105 -7.48 0.00 -3.87
N GLN A 106 -6.47 -0.04 -3.00
CA GLN A 106 -5.39 0.95 -2.97
C GLN A 106 -4.61 0.99 -4.29
N ARG A 107 -4.34 -0.15 -4.94
CA ARG A 107 -3.62 -0.16 -6.23
C ARG A 107 -4.40 0.56 -7.34
N VAL A 108 -5.73 0.42 -7.34
CA VAL A 108 -6.59 1.12 -8.31
C VAL A 108 -6.59 2.62 -8.02
N ALA A 109 -6.68 3.00 -6.74
CA ALA A 109 -6.60 4.40 -6.33
C ALA A 109 -5.22 5.03 -6.61
N GLU A 110 -4.11 4.29 -6.41
CA GLU A 110 -2.75 4.69 -6.79
C GLU A 110 -2.68 4.95 -8.29
N TYR A 111 -3.18 4.02 -9.09
CA TYR A 111 -3.16 4.17 -10.55
C TYR A 111 -3.96 5.40 -11.00
N ARG A 112 -5.14 5.63 -10.42
CA ARG A 112 -5.97 6.81 -10.75
C ARG A 112 -5.32 8.11 -10.30
N ARG A 113 -4.67 8.11 -9.13
CA ARG A 113 -3.90 9.25 -8.64
C ARG A 113 -2.72 9.56 -9.58
N ASP A 114 -1.95 8.55 -9.98
CA ASP A 114 -0.83 8.71 -10.92
C ASP A 114 -1.30 9.26 -12.28
N GLU A 115 -2.47 8.83 -12.75
CA GLU A 115 -3.09 9.33 -13.97
C GLU A 115 -3.51 10.80 -13.85
N ILE A 116 -4.15 11.17 -12.73
CA ILE A 116 -4.53 12.56 -12.44
C ILE A 116 -3.29 13.46 -12.28
N GLU A 117 -2.25 13.02 -11.57
CA GLU A 117 -1.01 13.78 -11.41
C GLU A 117 -0.31 14.01 -12.76
N ARG A 118 -0.39 13.03 -13.67
CA ARG A 118 0.12 13.15 -15.04
C ARG A 118 -0.72 14.09 -15.90
N GLU A 119 -2.05 14.05 -15.79
CA GLU A 119 -2.95 14.99 -16.48
C GLU A 119 -2.81 16.43 -15.97
N MET A 120 -2.49 16.59 -14.68
CA MET A 120 -2.27 17.90 -14.06
C MET A 120 -0.83 18.42 -14.18
N GLY A 121 0.10 17.67 -14.77
CA GLY A 121 1.50 18.09 -14.89
C GLY A 121 2.12 18.53 -13.55
N MET A 122 1.68 17.96 -12.44
CA MET A 122 2.10 18.39 -11.11
C MET A 122 3.59 18.08 -10.91
N ARG A 123 4.33 19.02 -10.30
CA ARG A 123 5.76 18.87 -10.00
C ARG A 123 6.05 17.58 -9.20
N SER A 124 5.12 17.09 -8.37
CA SER A 124 5.21 15.81 -7.63
C SER A 124 5.45 14.59 -8.53
N GLY A 125 4.78 14.53 -9.69
CA GLY A 125 4.94 13.46 -10.67
C GLY A 125 6.35 13.44 -11.27
N LEU A 126 6.98 14.61 -11.42
CA LEU A 126 8.36 14.74 -11.88
C LEU A 126 9.36 14.19 -10.83
N TYR A 127 9.15 14.48 -9.54
CA TYR A 127 9.95 13.88 -8.46
C TYR A 127 9.78 12.35 -8.37
N LEU A 128 8.56 11.82 -8.52
CA LEU A 128 8.31 10.37 -8.51
C LEU A 128 8.91 9.66 -9.73
N THR A 129 8.82 10.29 -10.92
CA THR A 129 9.45 9.78 -12.14
C THR A 129 10.97 9.80 -12.00
N PHE A 130 11.51 10.87 -11.44
CA PHE A 130 12.92 10.99 -11.10
C PHE A 130 13.37 9.91 -10.09
N LEU A 131 12.59 9.63 -9.04
CA LEU A 131 12.86 8.54 -8.09
C LEU A 131 12.86 7.16 -8.75
N ARG A 132 11.86 6.88 -9.60
CA ARG A 132 11.76 5.59 -10.28
C ARG A 132 12.94 5.38 -11.26
N GLN A 133 13.31 6.41 -12.01
CA GLN A 133 14.42 6.34 -12.97
C GLN A 133 15.79 6.37 -12.30
N SER A 134 15.98 7.16 -11.23
CA SER A 134 17.24 7.19 -10.46
C SER A 134 17.51 5.88 -9.69
N ARG A 135 16.49 5.09 -9.35
CA ARG A 135 16.70 3.72 -8.83
C ARG A 135 17.22 2.75 -9.89
N LEU A 136 16.81 2.92 -11.14
CA LEU A 136 17.27 2.10 -12.26
C LEU A 136 18.65 2.54 -12.76
N PHE A 137 18.97 3.82 -12.65
CA PHE A 137 20.24 4.41 -13.07
C PHE A 137 21.08 4.84 -11.87
N VAL A 138 22.15 4.09 -11.59
CA VAL A 138 23.17 4.39 -10.57
C VAL A 138 23.49 5.89 -10.52
N SER A 139 23.52 6.44 -9.29
CA SER A 139 23.81 7.81 -8.81
C SER A 139 24.58 8.79 -9.71
N ARG A 140 25.43 8.34 -10.64
CA ARG A 140 26.16 9.21 -11.57
C ARG A 140 25.30 9.78 -12.69
N ARG A 141 24.15 9.16 -13.01
CA ARG A 141 23.22 9.63 -14.06
C ARG A 141 22.02 10.41 -13.54
N SER A 142 21.87 10.59 -12.23
CA SER A 142 20.78 11.38 -11.65
C SER A 142 20.88 12.86 -12.03
N GLY A 143 22.09 13.44 -12.06
CA GLY A 143 22.29 14.84 -12.47
C GLY A 143 21.88 15.13 -13.91
N THR A 144 22.08 14.17 -14.83
CA THR A 144 21.62 14.29 -16.23
C THR A 144 20.11 14.10 -16.36
N LEU A 145 19.50 13.25 -15.52
CA LEU A 145 18.04 13.07 -15.49
C LEU A 145 17.33 14.31 -14.92
N ALA A 146 17.88 14.97 -13.90
CA ALA A 146 17.33 16.20 -13.35
C ALA A 146 17.31 17.32 -14.40
N ARG A 147 18.38 17.45 -15.18
CA ARG A 147 18.48 18.42 -16.29
C ARG A 147 17.55 18.10 -17.46
N GLN A 148 17.29 16.82 -17.73
CA GLN A 148 16.32 16.39 -18.74
C GLN A 148 14.88 16.62 -18.31
N LEU A 149 14.55 16.37 -17.04
CA LEU A 149 13.20 16.55 -16.50
C LEU A 149 12.86 18.01 -16.18
N GLY A 150 13.88 18.84 -15.93
CA GLY A 150 13.70 20.27 -15.67
C GLY A 150 13.34 21.08 -16.91
N GLU A 151 13.62 20.60 -18.14
CA GLU A 151 13.32 21.25 -19.44
C GLU A 151 13.43 22.80 -19.48
N GLY A 152 14.40 23.39 -18.75
CA GLY A 152 14.63 24.84 -18.70
C GLY A 152 14.11 25.57 -17.46
N ASP A 153 13.41 24.90 -16.55
CA ASP A 153 13.08 25.38 -15.21
C ASP A 153 14.29 25.16 -14.27
N GLN A 154 15.07 26.23 -14.06
CA GLN A 154 16.28 26.18 -13.24
C GLN A 154 15.99 25.87 -11.76
N GLU A 155 14.82 26.27 -11.27
CA GLU A 155 14.40 26.06 -9.88
C GLU A 155 14.05 24.57 -9.66
N LEU A 156 13.31 23.98 -10.61
CA LEU A 156 13.01 22.55 -10.58
C LEU A 156 14.27 21.69 -10.74
N GLU A 157 15.21 22.09 -11.59
CA GLU A 157 16.50 21.38 -11.74
C GLU A 157 17.32 21.41 -10.44
N SER A 158 17.37 22.55 -9.74
CA SER A 158 18.05 22.66 -8.45
C SER A 158 17.37 21.80 -7.39
N ASP A 159 16.04 21.85 -7.30
CA ASP A 159 15.30 21.07 -6.31
C ASP A 159 15.46 19.57 -6.54
N LEU A 160 15.45 19.10 -7.80
CA LEU A 160 15.67 17.68 -8.14
C LEU A 160 17.09 17.22 -7.80
N LYS A 161 18.09 18.10 -7.97
CA LYS A 161 19.48 17.81 -7.57
C LYS A 161 19.64 17.75 -6.07
N GLU A 162 19.03 18.68 -5.34
CA GLU A 162 19.02 18.71 -3.88
C GLU A 162 18.30 17.46 -3.33
N PHE A 163 17.16 17.12 -3.92
CA PHE A 163 16.42 15.92 -3.58
C PHE A 163 17.22 14.63 -3.88
N ALA A 164 17.96 14.56 -4.99
CA ALA A 164 18.84 13.42 -5.30
C ALA A 164 20.00 13.24 -4.30
N ALA A 165 20.43 14.35 -3.68
CA ALA A 165 21.46 14.36 -2.64
C ALA A 165 20.88 14.07 -1.24
N SER A 166 19.58 14.30 -1.04
CA SER A 166 18.91 14.05 0.23
C SER A 166 18.71 12.56 0.51
N ALA A 167 18.69 12.19 1.79
CA ALA A 167 18.45 10.81 2.24
C ALA A 167 17.05 10.28 1.87
N GLU A 168 16.10 11.18 1.55
CA GLU A 168 14.76 10.81 1.11
C GLU A 168 14.72 10.20 -0.29
N SER A 169 15.72 10.47 -1.14
CA SER A 169 15.83 9.82 -2.45
C SER A 169 16.31 8.37 -2.39
N ARG A 170 16.92 7.96 -1.27
CA ARG A 170 17.47 6.62 -1.04
C ARG A 170 16.92 5.98 0.23
N PRO A 171 15.60 5.76 0.34
CA PRO A 171 15.08 5.01 1.46
C PRO A 171 15.56 3.56 1.33
N TRP A 172 16.33 3.09 2.32
CA TRP A 172 16.86 1.71 2.40
C TRP A 172 15.75 0.64 2.25
N LEU A 173 14.52 1.03 2.60
CA LEU A 173 13.28 0.33 2.29
C LEU A 173 12.24 1.38 1.90
N PRO A 174 11.49 1.25 0.78
CA PRO A 174 10.41 2.19 0.48
C PRO A 174 9.41 2.12 1.65
N ARG A 175 9.22 3.21 2.40
CA ARG A 175 8.38 3.25 3.63
C ARG A 175 7.04 2.53 3.44
N LEU A 176 6.40 2.76 2.29
CA LEU A 176 5.11 2.15 1.91
C LEU A 176 5.19 0.64 1.59
N MET A 177 6.30 0.17 1.04
CA MET A 177 6.51 -1.27 0.79
C MET A 177 6.82 -1.99 2.11
N ALA A 178 7.70 -1.44 2.94
CA ALA A 178 8.03 -2.00 4.25
C ALA A 178 6.77 -2.16 5.10
N GLU A 179 5.91 -1.14 5.13
CA GLU A 179 4.68 -1.16 5.88
C GLU A 179 3.69 -2.22 5.37
N ARG A 180 3.50 -2.32 4.04
CA ARG A 180 2.70 -3.40 3.42
C ARG A 180 3.21 -4.78 3.80
N TRP A 181 4.53 -4.99 3.77
CA TRP A 181 5.15 -6.26 4.15
C TRP A 181 4.95 -6.59 5.63
N VAL A 182 5.12 -5.61 6.52
CA VAL A 182 4.87 -5.78 7.97
C VAL A 182 3.42 -6.20 8.20
N TRP A 183 2.46 -5.48 7.63
CA TRP A 183 1.03 -5.80 7.80
C TRP A 183 0.62 -7.13 7.17
N LEU A 184 1.33 -7.59 6.13
CA LEU A 184 1.07 -8.88 5.49
C LEU A 184 1.69 -10.06 6.25
N LEU A 185 2.80 -9.81 6.98
CA LEU A 185 3.48 -10.81 7.82
C LEU A 185 2.87 -10.91 9.22
N MET A 186 2.29 -9.83 9.75
CA MET A 186 1.73 -9.78 11.11
C MET A 186 0.73 -10.93 11.42
N PRO A 187 -0.21 -11.29 10.53
CA PRO A 187 -1.14 -12.40 10.78
C PRO A 187 -0.43 -13.74 10.98
N TRP A 188 0.64 -14.00 10.22
CA TRP A 188 1.42 -15.24 10.33
C TRP A 188 2.18 -15.32 11.64
N VAL A 189 2.75 -14.19 12.08
CA VAL A 189 3.42 -14.11 13.39
C VAL A 189 2.43 -14.41 14.52
N LEU A 190 1.22 -13.85 14.46
CA LEU A 190 0.18 -14.13 15.45
C LEU A 190 -0.25 -15.60 15.45
N LEU A 191 -0.50 -16.20 14.27
CA LEU A 191 -0.84 -17.61 14.17
C LEU A 191 0.28 -18.52 14.71
N LEU A 192 1.54 -18.20 14.41
CA LEU A 192 2.69 -18.93 14.95
C LEU A 192 2.81 -18.78 16.47
N ALA A 193 2.53 -17.60 17.02
CA ALA A 193 2.53 -17.39 18.46
C ALA A 193 1.46 -18.23 19.16
N TRP A 194 0.25 -18.28 18.59
CA TRP A 194 -0.84 -19.14 19.08
C TRP A 194 -0.51 -20.63 18.99
N ALA A 195 0.04 -21.07 17.86
CA ALA A 195 0.47 -22.45 17.67
C ALA A 195 1.61 -22.82 18.65
N GLY A 196 2.59 -21.92 18.84
CA GLY A 196 3.68 -22.08 19.80
C GLY A 196 3.16 -22.24 21.22
N LEU A 197 2.26 -21.35 21.66
CA LEU A 197 1.65 -21.43 22.99
C LEU A 197 0.88 -22.75 23.19
N TYR A 198 0.13 -23.18 22.18
CA TYR A 198 -0.57 -24.47 22.20
C TYR A 198 0.41 -25.64 22.36
N THR A 199 1.49 -25.66 21.57
CA THR A 199 2.50 -26.74 21.65
C THR A 199 3.21 -26.76 23.00
N LEU A 200 3.51 -25.61 23.59
CA LEU A 200 4.15 -25.52 24.90
C LEU A 200 3.24 -26.04 26.02
N LYS A 201 1.97 -25.60 26.06
CA LYS A 201 1.01 -26.05 27.08
C LYS A 201 0.51 -27.48 26.85
N ALA A 202 0.56 -27.99 25.62
CA ALA A 202 0.23 -29.38 25.31
C ALA A 202 1.42 -30.34 25.56
N GLY A 203 2.66 -29.92 25.25
CA GLY A 203 3.86 -30.74 25.32
C GLY A 203 4.39 -31.01 26.73
N THR A 204 4.03 -30.20 27.72
CA THR A 204 4.45 -30.36 29.14
C THR A 204 3.88 -31.60 29.85
N LEU A 205 3.17 -32.51 29.15
CA LEU A 205 2.69 -33.80 29.69
C LEU A 205 3.60 -35.00 29.32
N THR A 206 4.86 -34.78 28.92
CA THR A 206 5.78 -35.87 28.50
C THR A 206 7.10 -35.92 29.27
N PHE A 207 7.10 -35.59 30.56
CA PHE A 207 8.17 -35.96 31.48
C PHE A 207 7.60 -36.42 32.81
#